data_AF-A0A4S8LS78-F1
#
_entry.id   AF-A0A4S8LS78-F1
#
_cell.length_a   1.000
_cell.length_b   1.000
_cell.length_c   1.000
_cell.angle_alpha   90.00
_cell.angle_beta   90.00
_cell.angle_gamma   90.00
#
_symmetry.space_group_name_H-M   'P 1'
#
loop_
_entity.id
_entity.type
_entity.pdbx_description
1 polymer ?
#
loop_
_entity_poly.entity_id
_entity_poly.type
_entity_poly.pdbx_seq_one_letter_code
_entity_poly.pdbx_strand_id
1 'polypeptide(L)'
;LCCMNLPPDICYLPENVFVVGITPGPSLPDVITISHILRPLVDILITHWNGTIIQTYLHPEGTPIRVAVLPFITDLQAIRKIMGFLSQKANLFCSWCLCPNSDKECLE
;
A
#
# COMPACT_ATOMS: atom_id res chain seq x y z
N LEU A 1 2.17 -5.50 -6.11
CA LEU A 1 1.91 -6.20 -4.84
C LEU A 1 2.77 -7.44 -4.78
N CYS A 2 3.36 -7.72 -3.63
CA CYS A 2 4.13 -8.95 -3.41
C CYS A 2 3.41 -9.81 -2.36
N CYS A 3 3.41 -11.13 -2.53
CA CYS A 3 2.87 -12.03 -1.52
C CYS A 3 3.87 -12.19 -0.38
N MET A 4 3.60 -11.53 0.75
CA MET A 4 4.51 -11.54 1.92
C MET A 4 4.55 -12.88 2.66
N ASN A 5 3.68 -13.83 2.31
CA ASN A 5 3.73 -15.20 2.83
C ASN A 5 4.85 -16.04 2.20
N LEU A 6 5.42 -15.58 1.08
CA LEU A 6 6.55 -16.23 0.44
C LEU A 6 7.87 -15.82 1.11
N PRO A 7 8.90 -16.69 1.09
CA PRO A 7 10.25 -16.34 1.55
C PRO A 7 10.81 -15.05 0.91
N PRO A 8 11.61 -14.25 1.65
CA PRO A 8 12.14 -12.96 1.17
C PRO A 8 12.95 -13.05 -0.13
N ASP A 9 13.62 -14.17 -0.36
CA ASP A 9 14.43 -14.45 -1.54
C ASP A 9 13.60 -14.64 -2.83
N ILE A 10 12.30 -14.96 -2.70
CA ILE A 10 11.43 -15.19 -3.86
C ILE A 10 10.24 -14.22 -3.97
N CYS A 11 9.82 -13.55 -2.90
CA CYS A 11 8.61 -12.74 -2.90
C CYS A 11 8.67 -11.49 -3.80
N TYR A 12 9.88 -11.07 -4.19
CA TYR A 12 10.13 -9.96 -5.12
C TYR A 12 10.52 -10.41 -6.54
N LEU A 13 10.55 -11.71 -6.82
CA LEU A 13 10.78 -12.20 -8.18
C LEU A 13 9.59 -11.82 -9.10
N PRO A 14 9.81 -11.49 -10.38
CA PRO A 14 8.76 -11.03 -11.29
C PRO A 14 7.52 -11.94 -11.33
N GLU A 15 7.69 -13.26 -11.22
CA GLU A 15 6.62 -14.25 -11.19
C GLU A 15 5.72 -14.18 -9.93
N ASN A 16 6.21 -13.57 -8.84
CA ASN A 16 5.51 -13.42 -7.57
C ASN A 16 5.03 -11.98 -7.32
N VAL A 17 5.21 -11.07 -8.29
CA VAL A 17 4.78 -9.67 -8.22
C VAL A 17 3.54 -9.44 -9.08
N PHE A 18 2.49 -8.95 -8.45
CA PHE A 18 1.22 -8.64 -9.10
C PHE A 18 1.11 -7.14 -9.40
N VAL A 19 0.92 -6.77 -10.66
CA VAL A 19 0.62 -5.39 -11.07
C VAL A 19 -0.86 -5.11 -10.84
N VAL A 20 -1.17 -4.11 -10.01
CA VAL A 20 -2.54 -3.77 -9.61
C VAL A 20 -3.08 -2.50 -10.25
N GLY A 21 -2.21 -1.69 -10.85
CA GLY A 21 -2.59 -0.42 -11.45
C GLY A 21 -1.39 0.24 -12.11
N ILE A 22 -1.68 1.10 -13.09
CA ILE A 22 -0.69 1.88 -13.82
C ILE A 22 -1.15 3.33 -13.75
N THR A 23 -0.27 4.23 -13.32
CA THR A 23 -0.55 5.66 -13.26
C THR A 23 -0.45 6.27 -14.66
N PRO A 24 -1.46 7.00 -15.14
CA PRO A 24 -1.41 7.62 -16.46
C PRO A 24 -0.35 8.73 -16.47
N GLY A 25 0.42 8.82 -17.56
CA GLY A 25 1.32 9.95 -17.82
C GLY A 25 0.58 11.14 -18.44
N PRO A 26 1.27 12.27 -18.72
CA PRO A 26 2.71 12.49 -18.56
C PRO A 26 3.11 13.06 -17.19
N SER A 27 2.15 13.51 -16.37
CA SER A 27 2.39 14.13 -15.08
C SER A 27 2.31 13.14 -13.92
N LEU A 28 2.87 13.54 -12.78
CA LEU A 28 2.75 12.78 -11.54
C LEU A 28 1.27 12.76 -11.11
N PRO A 29 0.69 11.58 -10.80
CA PRO A 29 -0.72 11.50 -10.43
C PRO A 29 -0.98 12.22 -9.11
N ASP A 30 -2.12 12.88 -9.00
CA ASP A 30 -2.58 13.49 -7.76
C ASP A 30 -3.25 12.46 -6.82
N VAL A 31 -3.66 12.92 -5.63
CA VAL A 31 -4.29 12.06 -4.62
C VAL A 31 -5.60 11.45 -5.15
N ILE A 32 -6.36 12.21 -5.94
CA ILE A 32 -7.63 11.77 -6.52
C ILE A 32 -7.38 10.64 -7.51
N THR A 33 -6.43 10.82 -8.42
CA THR A 33 -6.06 9.84 -9.45
C THR A 33 -5.53 8.56 -8.84
N ILE A 34 -4.61 8.65 -7.86
CA ILE A 34 -4.11 7.48 -7.13
C ILE A 34 -5.25 6.74 -6.43
N SER A 35 -6.17 7.47 -5.78
CA SER A 35 -7.31 6.87 -5.07
C SER A 35 -8.23 6.10 -6.03
N HIS A 36 -8.48 6.63 -7.23
CA HIS A 36 -9.26 5.95 -8.27
C HIS A 36 -8.56 4.68 -8.77
N ILE A 37 -7.24 4.72 -8.98
CA ILE A 37 -6.46 3.55 -9.40
C ILE A 37 -6.49 2.46 -8.33
N LEU A 38 -6.38 2.83 -7.05
CA LEU A 38 -6.36 1.88 -5.94
C LEU A 38 -7.75 1.38 -5.54
N ARG A 39 -8.83 2.07 -5.93
CA ARG A 39 -10.18 1.76 -5.49
C ARG A 39 -10.61 0.31 -5.76
N PRO A 40 -10.42 -0.26 -6.98
CA PRO A 40 -10.79 -1.65 -7.25
C PRO A 40 -10.01 -2.64 -6.36
N LEU A 41 -8.74 -2.36 -6.09
CA LEU A 41 -7.93 -3.19 -5.21
C LEU A 41 -8.45 -3.14 -3.77
N VAL A 42 -8.78 -1.95 -3.26
CA VAL A 42 -9.36 -1.77 -1.92
C VAL A 42 -10.69 -2.51 -1.81
N ASP A 43 -11.57 -2.38 -2.80
CA ASP A 43 -12.88 -3.04 -2.81
C ASP A 43 -12.76 -4.58 -2.83
N ILE A 44 -11.71 -5.14 -3.46
CA ILE A 44 -11.42 -6.58 -3.39
C ILE A 44 -10.91 -6.97 -2.00
N LEU A 45 -9.89 -6.26 -1.50
CA LEU A 45 -9.19 -6.65 -0.27
C LEU A 45 -10.05 -6.49 0.98
N ILE A 46 -10.93 -5.48 1.02
CA ILE A 46 -11.79 -5.24 2.18
C ILE A 46 -12.74 -6.42 2.45
N THR A 47 -13.17 -7.13 1.40
CA THR A 47 -13.99 -8.35 1.55
C THR A 47 -13.24 -9.51 2.19
N HIS A 48 -11.89 -9.47 2.18
CA HIS A 48 -11.03 -10.51 2.71
C HIS A 48 -10.45 -10.16 4.10
N TRP A 49 -10.78 -8.99 4.66
CA TRP A 49 -10.27 -8.52 5.95
C TRP A 49 -10.74 -9.39 7.13
N ASN A 50 -12.05 -9.65 7.19
CA ASN A 50 -12.66 -10.51 8.22
C ASN A 50 -12.46 -12.00 7.92
N GLY A 51 -11.92 -12.31 6.73
CA GLY A 51 -11.62 -13.64 6.26
C GLY A 51 -12.69 -14.23 5.36
N THR A 52 -12.25 -15.13 4.48
CA THR A 52 -13.10 -15.87 3.55
C THR A 52 -12.59 -17.31 3.42
N ILE A 53 -13.45 -18.22 2.98
CA ILE A 53 -13.06 -19.61 2.73
C ILE A 53 -12.65 -19.71 1.26
N ILE A 54 -11.41 -20.14 1.01
CA ILE A 54 -10.93 -20.43 -0.34
C ILE A 54 -10.64 -21.92 -0.47
N GLN A 55 -11.22 -22.53 -1.51
CA GLN A 55 -10.94 -23.91 -1.90
C GLN A 55 -9.60 -23.98 -2.64
N THR A 56 -8.80 -24.98 -2.30
CA THR A 56 -7.52 -25.26 -2.97
C THR A 56 -7.46 -26.73 -3.33
N TYR A 57 -6.51 -27.11 -4.19
CA TYR A 57 -6.34 -28.50 -4.60
C TYR A 57 -6.16 -29.46 -3.41
N LEU A 58 -5.38 -29.05 -2.39
CA LEU A 58 -5.13 -29.86 -1.19
C LEU A 58 -6.24 -29.73 -0.12
N HIS A 59 -7.09 -28.71 -0.21
CA HIS A 59 -8.18 -28.44 0.73
C HIS A 59 -9.50 -28.20 -0.04
N PRO A 60 -10.17 -29.27 -0.52
CA PRO A 60 -11.42 -29.15 -1.27
C PRO A 60 -12.57 -28.60 -0.43
N GLU A 61 -12.58 -28.83 0.88
CA GLU A 61 -13.53 -28.23 1.83
C GLU A 61 -13.24 -26.74 2.11
N GLY A 62 -12.13 -26.23 1.60
CA GLY A 62 -11.68 -24.86 1.77
C GLY A 62 -10.84 -24.62 3.01
N THR A 63 -10.18 -23.47 3.03
CA THR A 63 -9.37 -23.00 4.15
C THR A 63 -9.73 -21.55 4.45
N PRO A 64 -9.97 -21.19 5.72
CA PRO A 64 -10.20 -19.80 6.11
C PRO A 64 -8.90 -19.02 5.91
N ILE A 65 -8.95 -18.00 5.06
CA ILE A 65 -7.83 -17.09 4.83
C ILE A 65 -8.24 -15.66 5.17
N ARG A 66 -7.28 -14.86 5.61
CA ARG A 66 -7.41 -13.41 5.75
C ARG A 66 -6.32 -12.74 4.92
N VAL A 67 -6.64 -11.62 4.30
CA VAL A 67 -5.69 -10.84 3.52
C VAL A 67 -5.51 -9.48 4.17
N ALA A 68 -4.26 -9.07 4.34
CA ALA A 68 -3.87 -7.75 4.79
C ALA A 68 -2.78 -7.18 3.88
N VAL A 69 -2.74 -5.86 3.74
CA VAL A 69 -1.72 -5.15 2.95
C VAL A 69 -0.72 -4.50 3.88
N LEU A 70 0.52 -5.00 3.85
CA LEU A 70 1.65 -4.49 4.63
C LEU A 70 2.96 -4.81 3.86
N PRO A 71 4.01 -3.96 3.91
CA PRO A 71 4.02 -2.51 4.03
C PRO A 71 3.93 -1.82 2.64
N PHE A 72 3.65 -0.51 2.62
CA PHE A 72 3.82 0.29 1.40
C PHE A 72 5.31 0.56 1.16
N ILE A 73 5.87 -0.04 0.10
CA ILE A 73 7.25 0.20 -0.36
C ILE A 73 7.20 1.19 -1.51
N THR A 74 7.50 2.44 -1.24
CA THR A 74 7.46 3.50 -2.24
C THR A 74 8.27 4.72 -1.77
N ASP A 75 8.55 5.66 -2.66
CA ASP A 75 9.25 6.89 -2.29
C ASP A 75 8.39 7.81 -1.39
N LEU A 76 9.03 8.85 -0.84
CA LEU A 76 8.37 9.75 0.10
C LEU A 76 7.18 10.52 -0.52
N GLN A 77 7.21 10.82 -1.82
CA GLN A 77 6.13 11.58 -2.45
C GLN A 77 4.90 10.69 -2.67
N ALA A 78 5.12 9.48 -3.16
CA ALA A 78 4.08 8.50 -3.41
C ALA A 78 3.45 8.00 -2.10
N ILE A 79 4.25 7.68 -1.07
CA ILE A 79 3.70 7.19 0.22
C ILE A 79 2.79 8.23 0.85
N ARG A 80 3.13 9.52 0.74
CA ARG A 80 2.30 10.60 1.30
C ARG A 80 0.95 10.70 0.60
N LYS A 81 0.93 10.61 -0.73
CA LYS A 81 -0.32 10.65 -1.50
C LYS A 81 -1.20 9.43 -1.23
N ILE A 82 -0.60 8.24 -1.12
CA ILE A 82 -1.33 6.99 -0.91
C ILE A 82 -1.88 6.90 0.52
N MET A 83 -1.06 7.26 1.52
CA MET A 83 -1.41 7.14 2.94
C MET A 83 -2.19 8.35 3.48
N GLY A 84 -2.45 9.36 2.66
CA GLY A 84 -3.12 10.59 3.09
C GLY A 84 -2.27 11.48 4.01
N PHE A 85 -0.94 11.34 3.96
CA PHE A 85 -0.06 12.24 4.69
C PHE A 85 0.10 13.58 3.95
N LEU A 86 0.42 14.61 4.72
CA LEU A 86 0.64 15.95 4.20
C LEU A 86 1.90 16.01 3.33
N SER A 87 2.01 17.04 2.49
CA SER A 87 3.21 17.25 1.67
C SER A 87 4.43 17.59 2.53
N GLN A 88 5.63 17.43 1.98
CA GLN A 88 6.87 17.87 2.64
C GLN A 88 6.87 19.37 3.00
N LYS A 89 6.11 20.18 2.26
CA LYS A 89 6.01 21.64 2.49
C LYS A 89 4.90 22.02 3.48
N ALA A 90 4.11 21.06 3.96
CA ALA A 90 3.09 21.34 4.95
C ALA A 90 3.72 21.66 6.30
N ASN A 91 3.04 22.46 7.13
CA ASN A 91 3.52 22.78 8.47
C ASN A 91 3.79 21.52 9.31
N LEU A 92 2.89 20.54 9.24
CA LEU A 92 3.10 19.21 9.82
C LEU A 92 3.67 18.29 8.75
N PHE A 93 4.98 18.36 8.57
CA PHE A 93 5.69 17.66 7.50
C PHE A 93 6.00 16.20 7.84
N CYS A 94 6.08 15.81 9.12
CA CYS A 94 6.41 14.44 9.50
C CYS A 94 5.16 13.54 9.49
N SER A 95 5.29 12.32 8.97
CA SER A 95 4.21 11.32 8.99
C SER A 95 4.04 10.63 10.34
N TRP A 96 5.04 10.73 11.23
CA TRP A 96 5.07 10.07 12.54
C TRP A 96 4.86 11.01 13.71
N CYS A 97 5.29 12.26 13.61
CA CYS A 97 5.18 13.24 14.70
C CYS A 97 4.43 14.49 14.25
N LEU A 98 3.90 15.23 15.23
CA LEU A 98 3.19 16.48 15.02
C LEU A 98 4.13 17.70 15.07
N CYS A 99 5.41 17.51 14.74
CA CYS A 99 6.41 18.59 14.75
C CYS A 99 6.09 19.61 13.64
N PRO A 100 5.85 20.88 13.99
CA PRO A 100 5.73 21.95 13.02
C PRO A 100 7.05 22.21 12.29
N ASN A 101 6.99 22.77 11.09
CA ASN A 101 8.19 23.17 10.35
C ASN A 101 9.05 24.18 11.12
N SER A 102 8.45 25.00 11.98
CA SER A 102 9.17 25.95 12.85
C SER A 102 10.12 25.27 13.82
N ASP A 103 9.80 24.03 14.22
CA ASP A 103 10.50 23.32 15.29
C ASP A 103 11.41 22.23 14.71
N LYS A 104 11.59 22.22 13.39
CA LYS A 104 12.39 21.21 12.68
C LYS A 104 13.86 21.21 13.13
N GLU A 105 14.40 22.37 13.48
CA GLU A 105 15.78 22.52 13.98
C GLU A 105 16.00 21.81 15.33
N CYS A 106 14.93 21.54 16.09
CA CYS A 106 14.99 20.82 17.35
C CYS A 106 15.09 19.28 17.19
N LEU A 107 15.13 18.77 15.95
CA LEU A 107 15.24 17.34 15.63
C LEU A 107 16.69 16.88 15.42
N GLU A 108 17.66 17.78 15.54
CA GLU A 108 19.09 17.49 15.51
C GLU A 108 19.64 17.05 16.87
#